data_AF-A0A455U9W4-F1
#
_entry.id   AF-A0A455U9W4-F1
#
_cell.length_a   1.000
_cell.length_b   1.000
_cell.length_c   1.000
_cell.angle_alpha   90.00
_cell.angle_beta   90.00
_cell.angle_gamma   90.00
#
_symmetry.space_group_name_H-M   'P 1'
#
loop_
_entity.id
_entity.type
_entity.pdbx_description
1 polymer ?
#
loop_
_entity_poly.entity_id
_entity_poly.type
_entity_poly.pdbx_seq_one_letter_code
_entity_poly.pdbx_strand_id
1 'polypeptide(L)'
;MIAVRWAKWPNLLWLGITAVIMMILAIMTVRSATRRHEKRIFIQIGVMFVLGLVGLVASLYPVMLPPDITLWDAASSRSSQQFLLVGYAALLPITLGYTAYSYWLFRGKVRESEE
;
A
#
# COMPACT_ATOMS: atom_id res chain seq x y z
N MET A 1 -4.16 -24.00 -1.84
CA MET A 1 -3.65 -23.60 -3.17
C MET A 1 -2.58 -22.50 -3.10
N ILE A 2 -2.82 -21.40 -2.37
CA ILE A 2 -1.86 -20.28 -2.24
C ILE A 2 -0.54 -20.71 -1.57
N ALA A 3 -0.58 -21.41 -0.44
CA ALA A 3 0.63 -21.88 0.26
C ALA A 3 1.51 -22.78 -0.62
N VAL A 4 0.90 -23.67 -1.40
CA VAL A 4 1.62 -24.57 -2.33
C VAL A 4 2.28 -23.79 -3.46
N ARG A 5 1.61 -22.76 -4.01
CA ARG A 5 2.15 -21.91 -5.08
C ARG A 5 3.42 -21.18 -4.65
N TRP A 6 3.42 -20.70 -3.42
CA TRP A 6 4.50 -19.92 -2.84
C TRP A 6 5.64 -20.78 -2.26
N ALA A 7 5.36 -22.03 -1.87
CA ALA A 7 6.37 -23.00 -1.46
C ALA A 7 7.19 -23.55 -2.64
N LYS A 8 6.69 -23.44 -3.88
CA LYS A 8 7.41 -23.86 -5.09
C LYS A 8 8.53 -22.88 -5.44
N TRP A 9 9.65 -23.43 -5.90
CA TRP A 9 10.70 -22.65 -6.56
C TRP A 9 10.18 -22.12 -7.92
N PRO A 10 10.44 -20.85 -8.29
CA PRO A 10 11.24 -19.83 -7.62
C PRO A 10 10.46 -18.89 -6.68
N ASN A 11 9.14 -19.05 -6.54
CA ASN A 11 8.29 -18.14 -5.75
C ASN A 11 8.68 -18.06 -4.27
N LEU A 12 9.30 -19.11 -3.74
CA LEU A 12 9.86 -19.12 -2.40
C LEU A 12 10.93 -18.03 -2.19
N LEU A 13 11.75 -17.73 -3.21
CA LEU A 13 12.72 -16.64 -3.14
C LEU A 13 12.04 -15.28 -3.06
N TRP A 14 10.98 -15.07 -3.84
CA TRP A 14 10.22 -13.83 -3.83
C TRP A 14 9.56 -13.58 -2.46
N LEU A 15 9.03 -14.63 -1.82
CA LEU A 15 8.58 -14.54 -0.43
C LEU A 15 9.72 -14.23 0.54
N GLY A 16 10.85 -14.90 0.40
CA GLY A 16 12.03 -14.65 1.24
C GLY A 16 12.47 -13.20 1.16
N ILE A 17 12.58 -12.65 -0.06
CA ILE A 17 12.96 -11.26 -0.31
C ILE A 17 11.94 -10.30 0.33
N THR A 18 10.65 -10.51 0.11
CA THR A 18 9.61 -9.64 0.69
C THR A 18 9.57 -9.71 2.22
N ALA A 19 9.76 -10.90 2.81
CA ALA A 19 9.87 -11.06 4.27
C ALA A 19 11.11 -10.34 4.83
N VAL A 20 12.26 -10.42 4.15
CA VAL A 20 13.48 -9.70 4.54
C VAL A 20 13.27 -8.19 4.47
N ILE A 21 12.65 -7.67 3.40
CA ILE A 21 12.33 -6.24 3.28
C ILE A 21 11.40 -5.79 4.42
N MET A 22 10.35 -6.56 4.72
CA MET A 22 9.45 -6.28 5.85
C MET A 22 10.21 -6.23 7.18
N MET A 23 11.12 -7.18 7.41
CA MET A 23 11.92 -7.24 8.62
C MET A 23 12.85 -6.04 8.76
N ILE A 24 13.51 -5.64 7.66
CA ILE A 24 14.36 -4.43 7.63
C ILE A 24 13.52 -3.20 7.96
N LEU A 25 12.36 -3.03 7.33
CA LEU A 25 11.47 -1.89 7.58
C LEU A 25 10.96 -1.87 9.03
N ALA A 26 10.63 -3.03 9.61
CA ALA A 26 10.23 -3.14 11.00
C ALA A 26 11.35 -2.69 11.95
N ILE A 27 12.59 -3.18 11.75
CA ILE A 27 13.75 -2.77 12.55
C ILE A 27 14.03 -1.27 12.40
N MET A 28 13.95 -0.75 11.17
CA MET A 28 14.14 0.69 10.90
C MET A 28 13.06 1.54 11.58
N THR A 29 11.82 1.07 11.63
CA THR A 29 10.70 1.74 12.30
C THR A 29 10.91 1.78 13.80
N VAL A 30 11.25 0.65 14.43
CA VAL A 30 11.56 0.56 15.87
C VAL A 30 12.72 1.50 16.24
N ARG A 31 13.81 1.49 15.45
CA ARG A 31 14.93 2.40 15.65
C ARG A 31 14.56 3.87 15.50
N SER A 32 13.67 4.19 14.55
CA SER A 32 13.21 5.56 14.32
C SER A 32 12.28 6.04 15.44
N ALA A 33 11.51 5.13 16.04
CA ALA A 33 10.69 5.37 17.24
C ALA A 33 11.57 5.72 18.44
N THR A 34 12.64 4.97 18.70
CA THR A 34 13.58 5.28 19.80
C THR A 34 14.24 6.64 19.64
N ARG A 35 14.44 7.12 18.41
CA ARG A 35 15.03 8.42 18.10
C ARG A 35 14.00 9.56 17.93
N ARG A 36 12.70 9.33 18.19
CA ARG A 36 11.61 10.30 18.02
C ARG A 36 11.55 10.98 16.63
N HIS A 37 11.92 10.26 15.56
CA HIS A 37 11.81 10.78 14.20
C HIS A 37 10.42 10.53 13.60
N GLU A 38 9.40 11.22 14.11
CA GLU A 38 7.98 11.00 13.77
C GLU A 38 7.69 10.96 12.26
N LYS A 39 8.26 11.89 11.49
CA LYS A 39 8.11 11.93 10.01
C LYS A 39 8.63 10.66 9.33
N ARG A 40 9.74 10.11 9.82
CA ARG A 40 10.39 8.93 9.24
C ARG A 40 9.57 7.67 9.54
N ILE A 41 9.03 7.57 10.75
CA ILE A 41 8.14 6.48 11.18
C ILE A 41 6.89 6.45 10.30
N PHE A 42 6.26 7.60 10.05
CA PHE A 42 5.07 7.69 9.20
C PHE A 42 5.33 7.15 7.80
N ILE A 43 6.42 7.55 7.16
CA ILE A 43 6.79 7.06 5.83
C ILE A 43 7.08 5.55 5.86
N GLN A 44 7.83 5.07 6.85
CA GLN A 44 8.19 3.65 6.96
C GLN A 44 6.96 2.74 7.13
N ILE A 45 6.02 3.12 8.01
CA ILE A 45 4.76 2.40 8.18
C ILE A 45 3.94 2.46 6.88
N GLY A 46 3.88 3.61 6.21
CA GLY A 46 3.22 3.75 4.91
C GLY A 46 3.78 2.79 3.86
N VAL A 47 5.11 2.68 3.78
CA VAL A 47 5.78 1.72 2.87
C VAL A 47 5.46 0.27 3.25
N MET A 48 5.49 -0.07 4.54
CA MET A 48 5.12 -1.43 5.00
C MET A 48 3.68 -1.77 4.63
N PHE A 49 2.76 -0.82 4.80
CA PHE A 49 1.35 -1.00 4.45
C PHE A 49 1.16 -1.23 2.95
N VAL A 50 1.79 -0.42 2.10
CA VAL A 50 1.76 -0.59 0.64
C VAL A 50 2.35 -1.94 0.22
N LEU A 51 3.47 -2.34 0.82
CA LEU A 51 4.11 -3.63 0.51
C LEU A 51 3.21 -4.81 0.92
N GLY A 52 2.50 -4.71 2.04
CA GLY A 52 1.49 -5.69 2.45
C GLY A 52 0.33 -5.80 1.44
N LEU A 53 -0.20 -4.67 0.97
CA LEU A 53 -1.24 -4.65 -0.06
C LEU A 53 -0.77 -5.26 -1.38
N VAL A 54 0.45 -4.95 -1.82
CA VAL A 54 1.04 -5.57 -3.01
C VAL A 54 1.19 -7.08 -2.83
N GLY A 55 1.65 -7.54 -1.67
CA GLY A 55 1.74 -8.97 -1.35
C GLY A 55 0.38 -9.68 -1.37
N LEU A 56 -0.68 -9.01 -0.91
CA LEU A 56 -2.05 -9.51 -0.97
C LEU A 56 -2.53 -9.63 -2.43
N VAL A 57 -2.38 -8.58 -3.23
CA VAL A 57 -2.76 -8.58 -4.65
C VAL A 57 -1.98 -9.64 -5.42
N ALA A 58 -0.67 -9.74 -5.22
CA ALA A 58 0.17 -10.77 -5.82
C ALA A 58 -0.26 -12.18 -5.42
N SER A 59 -0.74 -12.37 -4.18
CA SER A 59 -1.25 -13.65 -3.69
C SER A 59 -2.55 -14.08 -4.36
N LEU A 60 -3.39 -13.14 -4.75
CA LEU A 60 -4.68 -13.39 -5.40
C LEU A 60 -4.56 -13.46 -6.93
N TYR A 61 -3.65 -12.70 -7.53
CA TYR A 61 -3.43 -12.73 -8.98
C TYR A 61 -3.10 -14.16 -9.48
N PRO A 62 -3.70 -14.65 -10.58
CA PRO A 62 -4.65 -13.98 -11.49
C PRO A 62 -6.14 -14.15 -11.13
N VAL A 63 -6.47 -14.98 -10.14
CA VAL A 63 -7.86 -15.29 -9.75
C VAL A 63 -8.25 -14.45 -8.54
N MET A 64 -8.87 -13.29 -8.78
CA MET A 64 -9.31 -12.40 -7.70
C MET A 64 -10.54 -12.95 -6.95
N LEU A 65 -11.41 -13.72 -7.62
CA LEU A 65 -12.60 -14.33 -7.02
C LEU A 65 -12.60 -15.86 -7.28
N PRO A 66 -12.36 -16.70 -6.25
CA PRO A 66 -12.52 -18.15 -6.35
C PRO A 66 -13.98 -18.54 -6.63
N PRO A 67 -14.28 -19.61 -7.40
CA PRO A 67 -13.37 -20.70 -7.81
C PRO A 67 -12.55 -20.44 -9.09
N ASP A 68 -13.07 -19.73 -10.09
CA ASP A 68 -12.43 -19.62 -11.43
C ASP A 68 -12.57 -18.24 -12.12
N ILE A 69 -12.97 -17.18 -11.39
CA ILE A 69 -13.13 -15.86 -12.02
C ILE A 69 -11.77 -15.15 -12.05
N THR A 70 -11.19 -15.03 -13.25
CA THR A 70 -9.93 -14.32 -13.44
C THR A 70 -10.14 -12.81 -13.45
N LEU A 71 -9.04 -12.06 -13.27
CA LEU A 71 -9.05 -10.59 -13.39
C LEU A 71 -9.68 -10.11 -14.70
N TRP A 72 -9.52 -10.87 -15.78
CA TRP A 72 -10.02 -10.53 -17.11
C TRP A 72 -11.52 -10.81 -17.23
N ASP A 73 -12.00 -11.89 -16.61
CA ASP A 73 -13.43 -12.23 -16.60
C ASP A 73 -14.24 -11.27 -15.72
N ALA A 74 -13.63 -10.79 -14.63
CA ALA A 74 -14.20 -9.77 -13.77
C ALA A 74 -14.11 -8.34 -14.35
N ALA A 75 -13.44 -8.15 -15.49
CA ALA A 75 -13.24 -6.82 -16.06
C ALA A 75 -14.55 -6.27 -16.65
N SER A 76 -14.88 -5.02 -16.31
CA SER A 76 -15.99 -4.30 -16.93
C SER A 76 -15.73 -4.00 -18.41
N SER A 77 -16.78 -3.62 -19.15
CA SER A 77 -16.65 -3.22 -20.56
C SER A 77 -15.61 -2.11 -20.76
N ARG A 78 -14.93 -2.13 -21.91
CA ARG A 78 -13.85 -1.18 -22.23
C ARG A 78 -14.29 0.29 -22.10
N SER A 79 -15.52 0.60 -22.52
CA SER A 79 -16.07 1.96 -22.42
C SER A 79 -16.27 2.40 -20.96
N SER A 80 -16.76 1.51 -20.09
CA SER A 80 -16.91 1.77 -18.66
C SER A 80 -15.55 1.98 -17.98
N GLN A 81 -14.56 1.13 -18.29
CA GLN A 81 -13.20 1.28 -17.77
C GLN A 81 -12.55 2.60 -18.20
N GLN A 82 -12.72 3.01 -19.46
CA GLN A 82 -12.20 4.29 -19.95
C GLN A 82 -12.88 5.48 -19.26
N PHE A 83 -14.21 5.42 -19.08
CA PHE A 83 -14.94 6.45 -18.34
C PHE A 83 -14.45 6.58 -16.89
N LEU A 84 -14.29 5.45 -16.19
CA LEU A 84 -13.74 5.43 -14.83
C LEU A 84 -12.31 5.96 -14.80
N LEU A 85 -11.45 5.59 -15.75
CA LEU A 85 -10.07 6.05 -15.82
C LEU A 85 -9.99 7.58 -15.91
N VAL A 86 -10.81 8.19 -16.76
CA VAL A 86 -10.87 9.66 -16.90
C VAL A 86 -11.35 10.30 -15.59
N GLY A 87 -12.41 9.74 -14.98
CA GLY A 87 -12.90 10.19 -13.68
C GLY A 87 -11.83 10.13 -12.59
N TYR A 88 -11.14 8.99 -12.45
CA TYR A 88 -10.05 8.82 -11.50
C TYR A 88 -8.86 9.74 -11.81
N ALA A 89 -8.51 9.93 -13.08
CA ALA A 89 -7.40 10.81 -13.47
C ALA A 89 -7.62 12.26 -13.03
N ALA A 90 -8.87 12.72 -12.97
CA ALA A 90 -9.21 14.04 -12.44
C ALA A 90 -9.40 14.05 -10.91
N LEU A 91 -10.12 13.08 -10.35
CA LEU A 91 -10.48 13.05 -8.94
C LEU A 91 -9.32 12.69 -8.00
N LEU A 92 -8.42 11.80 -8.44
CA LEU A 92 -7.28 11.35 -7.66
C LEU A 92 -6.32 12.50 -7.33
N PRO A 93 -5.85 13.35 -8.28
CA PRO A 93 -4.99 14.48 -7.96
C PRO A 93 -5.69 15.52 -7.10
N ILE A 94 -7.01 15.74 -7.26
CA ILE A 94 -7.77 16.65 -6.40
C ILE A 94 -7.80 16.11 -4.96
N THR A 95 -8.13 14.84 -4.78
CA THR A 95 -8.20 14.18 -3.46
C THR A 95 -6.84 14.20 -2.76
N LEU A 96 -5.77 13.85 -3.48
CA LEU A 96 -4.41 13.90 -2.94
C LEU A 96 -3.97 15.33 -2.65
N GLY A 97 -4.29 16.29 -3.53
CA GLY A 97 -3.98 17.70 -3.36
C GLY A 97 -4.66 18.29 -2.12
N TYR A 98 -5.95 18.01 -1.93
CA TYR A 98 -6.68 18.42 -0.73
C TYR A 98 -6.12 17.77 0.53
N THR A 99 -5.81 16.47 0.49
CA THR A 99 -5.22 15.77 1.62
C THR A 99 -3.86 16.37 1.99
N ALA A 100 -2.98 16.59 0.99
CA ALA A 100 -1.68 17.21 1.19
C ALA A 100 -1.79 18.66 1.69
N TYR A 101 -2.74 19.43 1.16
CA TYR A 101 -3.02 20.79 1.62
C TYR A 101 -3.50 20.79 3.08
N SER A 102 -4.38 19.86 3.46
CA SER A 102 -4.83 19.70 4.85
C SER A 102 -3.65 19.41 5.78
N TYR A 103 -2.79 18.44 5.43
CA TYR A 103 -1.56 18.18 6.20
C TYR A 103 -0.63 19.39 6.26
N TRP A 104 -0.55 20.18 5.19
CA TRP A 104 0.27 21.39 5.15
C TRP A 104 -0.31 22.52 6.01
N LEU A 105 -1.64 22.67 6.02
CA LEU A 105 -2.34 23.68 6.80
C LEU A 105 -2.25 23.37 8.31
N PHE A 106 -2.41 22.10 8.70
CA PHE A 106 -2.33 21.65 10.09
C PHE A 106 -0.91 21.33 10.58
N ARG A 107 0.14 21.63 9.81
CA ARG A 107 1.54 21.44 10.26
C ARG A 107 1.97 22.45 11.34
N GLY A 108 1.17 23.49 11.58
CA GLY A 108 1.39 24.47 12.63
C GLY A 108 1.19 23.82 14.00
N LYS A 109 2.24 23.84 14.82
CA LYS A 109 2.25 23.30 16.19
C LYS A 109 1.02 23.83 16.93
N VAL A 110 0.12 22.93 17.33
CA VAL A 110 -0.82 23.21 18.42
C VAL A 110 0.05 23.53 19.63
N ARG A 111 0.18 24.82 19.94
CA ARG A 111 0.73 25.23 21.23
C ARG A 111 -0.39 24.90 22.21
N GLU A 112 -0.14 23.93 23.06
CA GLU A 112 -0.86 23.79 24.32
C GLU A 112 -0.62 25.10 25.09
N SER A 113 -1.46 26.09 24.87
CA SER A 113 -1.52 27.26 25.73
C SER A 113 -2.48 26.93 26.87
N GLU A 114 -1.86 26.76 28.04
CA GLU A 114 -2.38 27.09 29.37
C GLU A 114 -3.40 26.13 30.01
N GLU A 115 -2.88 25.26 30.89
CA GLU A 115 -3.36 25.17 32.28
C GLU A 115 -2.22 25.58 33.22
#